data_AF-A0A841JCC9-F1
#
_entry.id   AF-A0A841JCC9-F1
#
_cell.length_a   1.000
_cell.length_b   1.000
_cell.length_c   1.000
_cell.angle_alpha   90.00
_cell.angle_beta   90.00
_cell.angle_gamma   90.00
#
_symmetry.space_group_name_H-M   'P 1'
#
loop_
_entity.id
_entity.type
_entity.pdbx_description
1 polymer ?
#
loop_
_entity_poly.entity_id
_entity_poly.type
_entity_poly.pdbx_seq_one_letter_code
_entity_poly.pdbx_strand_id
1 'polypeptide(L)'
;MRELTVTRQLATPVNFIVHSLMDVNDQLARGRPFFADIARDGIALYEAPGQRLAVPRQLDAQERHAEARAHYDKWLPDAAYCLTLAEYAIRDGETNHAAFMLHQAVERAYHGLLLVLTLYAPKSHRIGILRSLAENLDPRLIEAWPRDTRAARRHFAQLQRAYVEARYSHAYEITPDELAWLVDRVKHLHTIAAAICAEHLENDSGRES
;
A
#
# COMPACT_ATOMS: atom_id res chain seq x y z
N MET A 1 8.32 17.16 -5.18
CA MET A 1 9.32 16.90 -4.13
C MET A 1 10.61 17.69 -4.39
N ARG A 2 10.52 19.03 -4.57
CA ARG A 2 11.71 19.91 -4.69
C ARG A 2 11.85 20.89 -3.53
N GLU A 3 10.85 20.98 -2.64
CA GLU A 3 10.91 21.83 -1.43
C GLU A 3 11.44 21.10 -0.18
N LEU A 4 11.50 19.75 -0.17
CA LEU A 4 11.99 19.00 0.99
C LEU A 4 13.51 19.05 1.21
N THR A 5 14.29 19.45 0.20
CA THR A 5 15.75 19.40 0.29
C THR A 5 16.35 20.66 0.93
N VAL A 6 15.56 21.71 1.18
CA VAL A 6 16.11 23.04 1.53
C VAL A 6 15.93 23.43 3.01
N THR A 7 14.81 23.11 3.68
CA THR A 7 14.50 23.78 4.97
C THR A 7 14.67 22.94 6.23
N ARG A 8 14.67 21.60 6.19
CA ARG A 8 14.74 20.72 7.39
C ARG A 8 13.78 21.10 8.56
N GLN A 9 12.69 21.83 8.28
CA GLN A 9 11.85 22.43 9.35
C GLN A 9 10.68 21.56 9.81
N LEU A 10 10.38 20.44 9.13
CA LEU A 10 9.31 19.54 9.52
C LEU A 10 9.92 18.19 9.95
N ALA A 11 9.82 17.88 11.25
CA ALA A 11 10.28 16.61 11.81
C ALA A 11 9.44 15.43 11.32
N THR A 12 8.16 15.67 11.00
CA THR A 12 7.23 14.65 10.50
C THR A 12 6.69 15.07 9.13
N PRO A 13 6.97 14.31 8.05
CA PRO A 13 6.41 14.58 6.73
C PRO A 13 4.89 14.37 6.73
N VAL A 14 4.15 15.32 6.15
CA VAL A 14 2.68 15.26 6.02
C VAL A 14 2.32 14.69 4.64
N ASN A 15 1.39 13.74 4.61
CA ASN A 15 0.81 13.21 3.38
C ASN A 15 -0.66 13.63 3.28
N PHE A 16 -1.07 14.07 2.08
CA PHE A 16 -2.46 14.41 1.80
C PHE A 16 -3.17 13.22 1.15
N ILE A 17 -4.35 12.90 1.66
CA ILE A 17 -5.35 12.07 0.98
C ILE A 17 -6.46 13.01 0.55
N VAL A 18 -6.75 13.05 -0.75
CA VAL A 18 -7.71 13.99 -1.34
C VAL A 18 -8.87 13.22 -1.93
N HIS A 19 -10.08 13.56 -1.49
CA HIS A 19 -11.34 13.03 -1.99
C HIS A 19 -12.30 14.18 -2.26
N SER A 20 -13.21 13.98 -3.21
CA SER A 20 -14.34 14.91 -3.35
C SER A 20 -15.33 14.69 -2.20
N LEU A 21 -16.09 15.72 -1.84
CA LEU A 21 -17.15 15.58 -0.84
C LEU A 21 -18.15 14.47 -1.21
N MET A 22 -18.45 14.34 -2.51
CA MET A 22 -19.33 13.30 -3.02
C MET A 22 -18.75 11.90 -2.79
N ASP A 23 -17.47 11.69 -3.05
CA ASP A 23 -16.82 10.39 -2.76
C ASP A 23 -16.84 10.12 -1.25
N VAL A 24 -16.47 11.09 -0.41
CA VAL A 24 -16.52 10.93 1.05
C VAL A 24 -17.93 10.51 1.52
N ASN A 25 -18.96 11.20 1.06
CA ASN A 25 -20.35 10.89 1.42
C ASN A 25 -20.81 9.52 0.91
N ASP A 26 -20.40 9.13 -0.29
CA ASP A 26 -20.65 7.80 -0.84
C ASP A 26 -19.99 6.70 0.00
N GLN A 27 -18.76 6.90 0.47
CA GLN A 27 -18.07 5.94 1.32
C GLN A 27 -18.66 5.87 2.72
N LEU A 28 -19.10 7.00 3.27
CA LEU A 28 -19.84 7.06 4.53
C LEU A 28 -21.17 6.31 4.44
N ALA A 29 -21.92 6.49 3.36
CA ALA A 29 -23.17 5.76 3.11
C ALA A 29 -22.95 4.24 2.95
N ARG A 30 -21.78 3.83 2.42
CA ARG A 30 -21.37 2.41 2.37
C ARG A 30 -20.89 1.88 3.71
N GLY A 31 -20.63 2.74 4.70
CA GLY A 31 -20.15 2.36 6.01
C GLY A 31 -18.66 2.03 6.06
N ARG A 32 -17.86 2.64 5.18
CA ARG A 32 -16.41 2.40 5.13
C ARG A 32 -15.73 2.83 6.44
N PRO A 33 -15.07 1.91 7.18
CA PRO A 33 -14.46 2.21 8.48
C PRO A 33 -13.51 3.42 8.43
N PHE A 34 -12.61 3.46 7.43
CA PHE A 34 -11.68 4.57 7.25
C PHE A 34 -12.36 5.95 7.22
N PHE A 35 -13.46 6.09 6.49
CA PHE A 35 -14.18 7.37 6.39
C PHE A 35 -15.04 7.63 7.62
N ALA A 36 -15.64 6.60 8.19
CA ALA A 36 -16.41 6.70 9.43
C ALA A 36 -15.53 7.19 10.60
N ASP A 37 -14.30 6.67 10.72
CA ASP A 37 -13.35 7.07 11.74
C ASP A 37 -12.86 8.51 11.51
N ILE A 38 -12.60 8.92 10.26
CA ILE A 38 -12.30 10.33 9.95
C ILE A 38 -13.46 11.25 10.35
N ALA A 39 -14.70 10.88 10.03
CA ALA A 39 -15.86 11.70 10.37
C ALA A 39 -16.12 11.78 11.88
N ARG A 40 -15.76 10.73 12.64
CA ARG A 40 -15.94 10.66 14.10
C ARG A 40 -14.81 11.33 14.87
N ASP A 41 -13.57 11.02 14.51
CA ASP A 41 -12.37 11.29 15.31
C ASP A 41 -11.47 12.36 14.67
N GLY A 42 -11.76 12.77 13.43
CA GLY A 42 -11.01 13.78 12.70
C GLY A 42 -11.15 15.18 13.29
N ILE A 43 -10.06 15.94 13.24
CA ILE A 43 -10.05 17.36 13.65
C ILE A 43 -10.31 18.23 12.41
N ALA A 44 -11.46 18.89 12.38
CA ALA A 44 -11.79 19.82 11.31
C ALA A 44 -10.88 21.05 11.36
N LEU A 45 -10.06 21.23 10.32
CA LEU A 45 -9.21 22.41 10.16
C LEU A 45 -9.93 23.55 9.43
N TYR A 46 -10.85 23.19 8.54
CA TYR A 46 -11.66 24.11 7.74
C TYR A 46 -12.94 23.42 7.27
N GLU A 47 -14.06 24.13 7.28
CA GLU A 47 -15.35 23.66 6.76
C GLU A 47 -16.01 24.77 5.92
N ALA A 48 -16.35 24.45 4.67
CA ALA A 48 -17.07 25.38 3.81
C ALA A 48 -18.57 25.42 4.18
N PRO A 49 -19.21 26.60 4.24
CA PRO A 49 -20.63 26.69 4.57
C PRO A 49 -21.52 25.88 3.62
N GLY A 50 -22.51 25.18 4.18
CA GLY A 50 -23.54 24.47 3.42
C GLY A 50 -23.14 23.07 2.92
N GLN A 51 -21.92 22.61 3.21
CA GLN A 51 -21.46 21.26 2.89
C GLN A 51 -21.40 20.42 4.17
N ARG A 52 -22.08 19.27 4.20
CA ARG A 52 -22.07 18.36 5.35
C ARG A 52 -21.65 16.96 4.95
N LEU A 53 -20.97 16.29 5.86
CA LEU A 53 -20.70 14.87 5.76
C LEU A 53 -22.00 14.07 5.99
N ALA A 54 -22.16 12.99 5.23
CA ALA A 54 -23.24 12.03 5.45
C ALA A 54 -23.05 11.31 6.79
N VAL A 55 -24.15 10.86 7.40
CA VAL A 55 -24.06 10.01 8.60
C VAL A 55 -23.48 8.65 8.18
N PRO A 56 -22.37 8.18 8.79
CA PRO A 56 -21.81 6.88 8.45
C PRO A 56 -22.81 5.76 8.71
N ARG A 57 -23.04 4.91 7.71
CA ARG A 57 -23.80 3.67 7.89
C ARG A 57 -22.98 2.71 8.76
N GLN A 58 -23.64 1.99 9.66
CA GLN A 58 -22.99 0.84 10.30
C GLN A 58 -22.92 -0.32 9.31
N LEU A 59 -21.70 -0.67 8.92
CA LEU A 59 -21.43 -1.86 8.11
C LEU A 59 -21.52 -3.09 9.01
N ASP A 60 -22.39 -4.03 8.65
CA ASP A 60 -22.54 -5.30 9.35
C ASP A 60 -21.21 -6.09 9.36
N ALA A 61 -21.01 -6.91 10.39
CA ALA A 61 -19.78 -7.68 10.55
C ALA A 61 -19.59 -8.71 9.43
N GLN A 62 -20.66 -9.38 9.00
CA GLN A 62 -20.59 -10.35 7.91
C GLN A 62 -20.32 -9.66 6.58
N GLU A 63 -20.96 -8.51 6.32
CA GLU A 63 -20.65 -7.69 5.13
C GLU A 63 -19.18 -7.27 5.11
N ARG A 64 -18.65 -6.79 6.24
CA ARG A 64 -17.24 -6.37 6.36
C ARG A 64 -16.28 -7.53 6.10
N HIS A 65 -16.50 -8.66 6.76
CA HIS A 65 -15.67 -9.84 6.59
C HIS A 65 -15.72 -10.38 5.15
N ALA A 66 -16.91 -10.42 4.53
CA ALA A 66 -17.07 -10.86 3.15
C ALA A 66 -16.32 -9.95 2.16
N GLU A 67 -16.38 -8.62 2.35
CA GLU A 67 -15.64 -7.67 1.53
C GLU A 67 -14.12 -7.79 1.73
N ALA A 68 -13.65 -7.90 2.97
CA ALA A 68 -12.24 -8.09 3.27
C ALA A 68 -11.71 -9.40 2.68
N ARG A 69 -12.48 -10.49 2.76
CA ARG A 69 -12.19 -11.76 2.10
C ARG A 69 -12.06 -11.60 0.58
N ALA A 70 -13.02 -10.94 -0.06
CA ALA A 70 -12.98 -10.71 -1.50
C ALA A 70 -11.75 -9.88 -1.94
N HIS A 71 -11.33 -8.91 -1.12
CA HIS A 71 -10.07 -8.19 -1.35
C HIS A 71 -8.85 -9.08 -1.20
N TYR A 72 -8.82 -9.94 -0.19
CA TYR A 72 -7.73 -10.90 0.03
C TYR A 72 -7.56 -11.83 -1.17
N ASP A 73 -8.65 -12.49 -1.58
CA ASP A 73 -8.66 -13.48 -2.66
C ASP A 73 -8.34 -12.86 -4.03
N LYS A 74 -8.55 -11.55 -4.19
CA LYS A 74 -8.18 -10.82 -5.41
C LYS A 74 -6.71 -10.41 -5.41
N TRP A 75 -6.28 -9.68 -4.38
CA TRP A 75 -5.06 -8.88 -4.45
C TRP A 75 -3.79 -9.64 -4.06
N LEU A 76 -3.85 -10.56 -3.10
CA LEU A 76 -2.66 -11.32 -2.71
C LEU A 76 -2.21 -12.28 -3.83
N PRO A 77 -3.11 -13.02 -4.50
CA PRO A 77 -2.73 -13.82 -5.66
C PRO A 77 -2.20 -12.96 -6.83
N ASP A 78 -2.82 -11.80 -7.07
CA ASP A 78 -2.39 -10.87 -8.12
C ASP A 78 -1.00 -10.26 -7.85
N ALA A 79 -0.67 -10.00 -6.58
CA ALA A 79 0.66 -9.59 -6.16
C ALA A 79 1.70 -10.72 -6.37
N ALA A 80 1.35 -11.95 -5.98
CA ALA A 80 2.22 -13.13 -6.17
C ALA A 80 2.46 -13.44 -7.66
N TYR A 81 1.45 -13.22 -8.50
CA TYR A 81 1.60 -13.37 -9.95
C TYR A 81 2.57 -12.33 -10.53
N CYS A 82 2.54 -11.07 -10.07
CA CYS A 82 3.56 -10.09 -10.47
C CYS A 82 4.97 -10.50 -10.08
N LEU A 83 5.17 -11.10 -8.89
CA LEU A 83 6.46 -11.62 -8.50
C LEU A 83 6.91 -12.75 -9.44
N THR A 84 5.99 -13.65 -9.80
CA THR A 84 6.25 -14.73 -10.77
C THR A 84 6.69 -14.17 -12.13
N LEU A 85 6.00 -13.13 -12.63
CA LEU A 85 6.38 -12.45 -13.86
C LEU A 85 7.74 -11.75 -13.78
N ALA A 86 8.09 -11.19 -12.62
CA ALA A 86 9.42 -10.63 -12.40
C ALA A 86 10.51 -11.71 -12.48
N GLU A 87 10.28 -12.88 -11.85
CA GLU A 87 11.23 -13.99 -11.90
C GLU A 87 11.41 -14.54 -13.32
N TYR A 88 10.36 -14.58 -14.14
CA TYR A 88 10.49 -14.92 -15.56
C TYR A 88 11.32 -13.89 -16.32
N ALA A 89 11.04 -12.60 -16.14
CA ALA A 89 11.83 -11.54 -16.77
C ALA A 89 13.31 -11.58 -16.36
N ILE A 90 13.63 -11.95 -15.12
CA ILE A 90 15.02 -12.18 -14.69
C ILE A 90 15.67 -13.30 -15.49
N ARG A 91 14.96 -14.43 -15.68
CA ARG A 91 15.48 -15.58 -16.45
C ARG A 91 15.72 -15.24 -17.91
N ASP A 92 14.87 -14.40 -18.49
CA ASP A 92 14.98 -13.95 -19.88
C ASP A 92 16.03 -12.83 -20.06
N GLY A 93 16.64 -12.34 -18.97
CA GLY A 93 17.62 -11.26 -19.01
C GLY A 93 17.00 -9.85 -19.09
N GLU A 94 15.68 -9.74 -19.00
CA GLU A 94 14.90 -8.50 -19.07
C GLU A 94 14.87 -7.79 -17.71
N THR A 95 16.04 -7.28 -17.27
CA THR A 95 16.24 -6.72 -15.92
C THR A 95 15.32 -5.54 -15.59
N ASN A 96 15.09 -4.64 -16.56
CA ASN A 96 14.19 -3.50 -16.39
C ASN A 96 12.73 -3.95 -16.26
N HIS A 97 12.32 -4.95 -17.02
CA HIS A 97 10.98 -5.53 -16.91
C HIS A 97 10.80 -6.22 -15.56
N ALA A 98 11.82 -6.95 -15.09
CA ALA A 98 11.82 -7.55 -13.76
C ALA A 98 11.63 -6.50 -12.66
N ALA A 99 12.39 -5.41 -12.68
CA ALA A 99 12.26 -4.33 -11.70
C ALA A 99 10.87 -3.68 -11.72
N PHE A 100 10.30 -3.48 -12.92
CA PHE A 100 8.93 -2.98 -13.07
C PHE A 100 7.90 -3.94 -12.46
N MET A 101 8.02 -5.25 -12.72
CA MET A 101 7.10 -6.24 -12.18
C MET A 101 7.25 -6.43 -10.67
N LEU A 102 8.46 -6.30 -10.11
CA LEU A 102 8.66 -6.24 -8.66
C LEU A 102 7.98 -5.02 -8.03
N HIS A 103 8.00 -3.86 -8.71
CA HIS A 103 7.28 -2.69 -8.23
C HIS A 103 5.78 -2.97 -8.15
N GLN A 104 5.21 -3.56 -9.21
CA GLN A 104 3.79 -3.94 -9.25
C GLN A 104 3.45 -4.97 -8.15
N ALA A 105 4.32 -5.94 -7.90
CA ALA A 105 4.13 -6.93 -6.84
C ALA A 105 4.06 -6.29 -5.45
N VAL A 106 4.88 -5.26 -5.19
CA VAL A 106 4.86 -4.51 -3.93
C VAL A 106 3.63 -3.60 -3.81
N GLU A 107 3.30 -2.90 -4.89
CA GLU A 107 2.12 -2.03 -4.96
C GLU A 107 0.85 -2.81 -4.65
N ARG A 108 0.65 -3.95 -5.33
CA ARG A 108 -0.52 -4.82 -5.15
C ARG A 108 -0.59 -5.45 -3.76
N ALA A 109 0.56 -5.85 -3.20
CA ALA A 109 0.61 -6.40 -1.85
C ALA A 109 0.16 -5.38 -0.79
N TYR A 110 0.70 -4.15 -0.83
CA TYR A 110 0.26 -3.11 0.10
C TYR A 110 -1.17 -2.65 -0.16
N HIS A 111 -1.58 -2.51 -1.42
CA HIS A 111 -2.95 -2.13 -1.77
C HIS A 111 -3.96 -3.17 -1.25
N GLY A 112 -3.70 -4.46 -1.50
CA GLY A 112 -4.50 -5.56 -0.99
C GLY A 112 -4.57 -5.58 0.53
N LEU A 113 -3.43 -5.47 1.21
CA LEU A 113 -3.36 -5.42 2.67
C LEU A 113 -4.20 -4.26 3.25
N LEU A 114 -4.04 -3.03 2.73
CA LEU A 114 -4.81 -1.87 3.19
C LEU A 114 -6.32 -2.08 3.02
N LEU A 115 -6.73 -2.65 1.88
CA LEU A 115 -8.12 -3.01 1.63
C LEU A 115 -8.64 -4.08 2.58
N VAL A 116 -7.86 -5.13 2.86
CA VAL A 116 -8.27 -6.18 3.81
C VAL A 116 -8.45 -5.60 5.21
N LEU A 117 -7.52 -4.78 5.68
CA LEU A 117 -7.54 -4.27 7.06
C LEU A 117 -8.52 -3.12 7.30
N THR A 118 -8.82 -2.31 6.27
CA THR A 118 -9.54 -1.04 6.45
C THR A 118 -10.69 -0.81 5.47
N LEU A 119 -10.87 -1.72 4.49
CA LEU A 119 -11.75 -1.54 3.32
C LEU A 119 -11.46 -0.26 2.53
N TYR A 120 -10.24 0.26 2.65
CA TYR A 120 -9.78 1.44 1.96
C TYR A 120 -8.32 1.31 1.54
N ALA A 121 -8.03 1.78 0.33
CA ALA A 121 -6.66 2.02 -0.10
C ALA A 121 -6.66 3.26 -1.02
N PRO A 122 -5.67 4.17 -0.87
CA PRO A 122 -5.58 5.32 -1.74
C PRO A 122 -5.26 4.89 -3.18
N LYS A 123 -5.80 5.63 -4.15
CA LYS A 123 -5.49 5.46 -5.58
C LYS A 123 -4.11 6.07 -5.88
N SER A 124 -3.06 5.35 -5.52
CA SER A 124 -1.67 5.82 -5.64
C SER A 124 -0.74 4.67 -6.03
N HIS A 125 0.02 4.88 -7.10
CA HIS A 125 1.12 3.99 -7.51
C HIS A 125 2.42 4.25 -6.72
N ARG A 126 2.41 5.19 -5.77
CA ARG A 126 3.61 5.51 -4.99
C ARG A 126 3.75 4.51 -3.84
N ILE A 127 4.52 3.44 -4.07
CA ILE A 127 4.77 2.40 -3.06
C ILE A 127 5.35 2.93 -1.75
N GLY A 128 6.01 4.10 -1.73
CA GLY A 128 6.44 4.76 -0.49
C GLY A 128 5.27 5.19 0.40
N ILE A 129 4.20 5.73 -0.20
CA ILE A 129 2.99 6.13 0.54
C ILE A 129 2.27 4.88 1.05
N LEU A 130 2.07 3.89 0.16
CA LEU A 130 1.41 2.64 0.53
C LEU A 130 2.15 1.92 1.66
N ARG A 131 3.48 1.84 1.57
CA ARG A 131 4.35 1.30 2.61
C ARG A 131 4.14 2.03 3.95
N SER A 132 4.20 3.35 3.97
CA SER A 132 4.04 4.11 5.22
C SER A 132 2.67 3.92 5.85
N LEU A 133 1.60 3.87 5.06
CA LEU A 133 0.26 3.57 5.57
C LEU A 133 0.19 2.16 6.15
N ALA A 134 0.74 1.18 5.45
CA ALA A 134 0.71 -0.20 5.88
C ALA A 134 1.54 -0.45 7.15
N GLU A 135 2.76 0.10 7.24
CA GLU A 135 3.62 0.00 8.43
C GLU A 135 3.00 0.68 9.67
N ASN A 136 2.15 1.71 9.47
CA ASN A 136 1.41 2.34 10.57
C ASN A 136 0.26 1.48 11.09
N LEU A 137 -0.30 0.59 10.25
CA LEU A 137 -1.33 -0.35 10.67
C LEU A 137 -0.72 -1.58 11.36
N ASP A 138 0.39 -2.09 10.84
CA ASP A 138 1.09 -3.23 11.42
C ASP A 138 2.63 -3.06 11.32
N PRO A 139 3.33 -2.85 12.45
CA PRO A 139 4.78 -2.63 12.49
C PRO A 139 5.62 -3.80 11.96
N ARG A 140 5.09 -5.04 11.89
CA ARG A 140 5.83 -6.20 11.35
C ARG A 140 6.30 -5.97 9.90
N LEU A 141 5.58 -5.14 9.15
CA LEU A 141 5.93 -4.80 7.77
C LEU A 141 7.24 -3.99 7.64
N ILE A 142 7.74 -3.41 8.72
CA ILE A 142 9.03 -2.73 8.74
C ILE A 142 10.17 -3.72 8.39
N GLU A 143 10.03 -4.99 8.78
CA GLU A 143 11.01 -6.05 8.53
C GLU A 143 11.18 -6.35 7.03
N ALA A 144 10.15 -6.11 6.23
CA ALA A 144 10.20 -6.30 4.78
C ALA A 144 11.26 -5.41 4.11
N TRP A 145 11.57 -4.27 4.70
CA TRP A 145 12.45 -3.26 4.09
C TRP A 145 13.38 -2.61 5.13
N PRO A 146 14.48 -3.31 5.50
CA PRO A 146 15.47 -2.80 6.43
C PRO A 146 15.99 -1.41 6.03
N ARG A 147 16.16 -0.54 7.02
CA ARG A 147 16.65 0.84 6.85
C ARG A 147 18.02 1.05 7.47
N ASP A 148 18.68 -0.01 7.89
CA ASP A 148 19.98 -0.02 8.57
C ASP A 148 21.13 0.37 7.63
N THR A 149 21.17 -0.20 6.43
CA THR A 149 22.26 0.03 5.47
C THR A 149 21.92 1.07 4.41
N ARG A 150 22.94 1.78 3.91
CA ARG A 150 22.80 2.68 2.74
C ARG A 150 22.35 1.91 1.50
N ALA A 151 22.80 0.66 1.36
CA ALA A 151 22.44 -0.23 0.25
C ALA A 151 20.93 -0.54 0.25
N ALA A 152 20.36 -0.99 1.37
CA ALA A 152 18.94 -1.30 1.47
C ALA A 152 18.05 -0.09 1.12
N ARG A 153 18.41 1.11 1.62
CA ARG A 153 17.72 2.36 1.27
C ARG A 153 17.82 2.68 -0.23
N ARG A 154 18.99 2.45 -0.84
CA ARG A 154 19.22 2.66 -2.27
C ARG A 154 18.39 1.70 -3.12
N HIS A 155 18.37 0.41 -2.80
CA HIS A 155 17.60 -0.59 -3.55
C HIS A 155 16.10 -0.30 -3.52
N PHE A 156 15.54 0.08 -2.37
CA PHE A 156 14.13 0.46 -2.31
C PHE A 156 13.85 1.73 -3.14
N ALA A 157 14.73 2.73 -3.11
CA ALA A 157 14.60 3.91 -3.98
C ALA A 157 14.69 3.56 -5.47
N GLN A 158 15.53 2.59 -5.83
CA GLN A 158 15.63 2.07 -7.20
C GLN A 158 14.35 1.35 -7.65
N LEU A 159 13.73 0.58 -6.76
CA LEU A 159 12.44 -0.05 -6.98
C LEU A 159 11.33 0.99 -7.17
N GLN A 160 11.32 2.07 -6.37
CA GLN A 160 10.34 3.16 -6.53
C GLN A 160 10.41 3.82 -7.91
N ARG A 161 11.63 4.05 -8.42
CA ARG A 161 11.87 4.64 -9.74
C ARG A 161 11.45 3.72 -10.89
N ALA A 162 11.51 2.40 -10.68
CA ALA A 162 11.24 1.38 -11.70
C ALA A 162 9.87 1.56 -12.39
N TYR A 163 8.85 2.01 -11.66
CA TYR A 163 7.49 2.19 -12.22
C TYR A 163 7.45 3.08 -13.46
N VAL A 164 8.24 4.16 -13.46
CA VAL A 164 8.32 5.10 -14.59
C VAL A 164 9.58 4.83 -15.40
N GLU A 165 10.72 4.79 -14.74
CA GLU A 165 12.01 4.88 -15.43
C GLU A 165 12.38 3.59 -16.17
N ALA A 166 12.01 2.41 -15.66
CA ALA A 166 12.41 1.15 -16.30
C ALA A 166 11.83 0.98 -17.72
N ARG A 167 10.76 1.71 -18.06
CA ARG A 167 10.11 1.66 -19.38
C ARG A 167 10.53 2.79 -20.32
N TYR A 168 10.95 3.93 -19.77
CA TYR A 168 11.11 5.17 -20.54
C TYR A 168 12.52 5.77 -20.47
N SER A 169 13.33 5.38 -19.48
CA SER A 169 14.65 5.95 -19.27
C SER A 169 15.74 4.99 -19.75
N HIS A 170 16.58 5.46 -20.67
CA HIS A 170 17.80 4.76 -21.05
C HIS A 170 18.86 4.74 -19.94
N ALA A 171 18.69 5.57 -18.89
CA ALA A 171 19.61 5.66 -17.75
C ALA A 171 19.16 4.82 -16.54
N TYR A 172 18.06 4.07 -16.66
CA TYR A 172 17.66 3.14 -15.61
C TYR A 172 18.49 1.86 -15.73
N GLU A 173 19.35 1.63 -14.75
CA GLU A 173 20.18 0.44 -14.64
C GLU A 173 19.90 -0.25 -13.31
N ILE A 174 19.84 -1.57 -13.34
CA ILE A 174 19.74 -2.40 -12.14
C ILE A 174 20.53 -3.69 -12.37
N THR A 175 21.35 -4.07 -11.38
CA THR A 175 22.20 -5.26 -11.52
C THR A 175 21.43 -6.53 -11.13
N PRO A 176 21.90 -7.72 -11.57
CA PRO A 176 21.32 -9.00 -11.14
C PRO A 176 21.31 -9.17 -9.61
N ASP A 177 22.38 -8.75 -8.92
CA ASP A 177 22.46 -8.84 -7.45
C ASP A 177 21.43 -7.93 -6.78
N GLU A 178 21.20 -6.73 -7.33
CA GLU A 178 20.18 -5.81 -6.83
C GLU A 178 18.76 -6.37 -7.06
N LEU A 179 18.52 -7.01 -8.21
CA LEU A 179 17.25 -7.70 -8.47
C LEU A 179 17.04 -8.90 -7.54
N ALA A 180 18.05 -9.74 -7.33
CA ALA A 180 17.96 -10.87 -6.42
C ALA A 180 17.61 -10.41 -5.00
N TRP A 181 18.28 -9.35 -4.52
CA TRP A 181 17.95 -8.75 -3.23
C TRP A 181 16.50 -8.25 -3.17
N LEU A 182 16.03 -7.57 -4.22
CA LEU A 182 14.64 -7.10 -4.28
C LEU A 182 13.64 -8.26 -4.28
N VAL A 183 13.89 -9.32 -5.05
CA VAL A 183 13.05 -10.54 -5.07
C VAL A 183 12.89 -11.09 -3.66
N ASP A 184 13.98 -11.24 -2.91
CA ASP A 184 13.93 -11.75 -1.53
C ASP A 184 13.13 -10.84 -0.60
N ARG A 185 13.22 -9.52 -0.76
CA ARG A 185 12.43 -8.57 0.02
C ARG A 185 10.95 -8.58 -0.35
N VAL A 186 10.62 -8.73 -1.63
CA VAL A 186 9.23 -8.86 -2.09
C VAL A 186 8.61 -10.16 -1.58
N LYS A 187 9.32 -11.29 -1.61
CA LYS A 187 8.88 -12.56 -1.02
C LYS A 187 8.60 -12.43 0.48
N HIS A 188 9.50 -11.76 1.19
CA HIS A 188 9.33 -11.51 2.61
C HIS A 188 8.12 -10.61 2.91
N LEU A 189 7.94 -9.53 2.14
CA LEU A 189 6.74 -8.68 2.21
C LEU A 189 5.46 -9.49 1.99
N HIS A 190 5.41 -10.32 0.94
CA HIS A 190 4.23 -11.14 0.63
C HIS A 190 3.90 -12.11 1.76
N THR A 191 4.92 -12.71 2.38
CA THR A 191 4.76 -13.60 3.54
C THR A 191 4.13 -12.86 4.72
N ILE A 192 4.69 -11.71 5.10
CA ILE A 192 4.19 -10.90 6.20
C ILE A 192 2.76 -10.40 5.91
N ALA A 193 2.52 -9.88 4.71
CA ALA A 193 1.21 -9.37 4.31
C ALA A 193 0.15 -10.48 4.29
N ALA A 194 0.47 -11.68 3.82
CA ALA A 194 -0.44 -12.81 3.83
C ALA A 194 -0.80 -13.25 5.26
N ALA A 195 0.18 -13.29 6.17
CA ALA A 195 -0.04 -13.61 7.58
C ALA A 195 -0.94 -12.58 8.27
N ILE A 196 -0.64 -11.28 8.13
CA ILE A 196 -1.45 -10.20 8.70
C ILE A 196 -2.90 -10.28 8.20
N CYS A 197 -3.09 -10.46 6.89
CA CYS A 197 -4.43 -10.58 6.32
C CYS A 197 -5.17 -11.81 6.84
N ALA A 198 -4.51 -12.97 6.95
CA ALA A 198 -5.13 -14.19 7.45
C ALA A 198 -5.58 -14.03 8.91
N GLU A 199 -4.69 -13.52 9.77
CA GLU A 199 -5.00 -13.22 11.18
C GLU A 199 -6.17 -12.23 11.31
N HIS A 200 -6.22 -11.19 10.46
CA HIS A 200 -7.32 -10.23 10.48
C HIS A 200 -8.66 -10.90 10.16
N LEU A 201 -8.69 -11.74 9.13
CA LEU A 201 -9.91 -12.40 8.69
C LEU A 201 -10.38 -13.49 9.67
N GLU A 202 -9.45 -14.20 10.33
CA GLU A 202 -9.77 -15.12 11.42
C GLU A 202 -10.37 -14.37 12.62
N ASN A 203 -9.77 -13.25 13.03
CA ASN A 203 -10.25 -12.47 14.17
C ASN A 203 -11.60 -11.79 13.93
N ASP A 204 -11.88 -11.35 12.70
CA ASP A 204 -13.19 -10.76 12.36
C ASP A 204 -14.29 -11.83 12.36
N SER A 205 -13.97 -13.09 12.01
CA SER A 205 -14.90 -14.23 12.14
C SER A 205 -15.17 -14.67 13.58
N GLY A 206 -14.21 -14.48 14.49
CA GLY A 206 -14.31 -14.90 15.90
C GLY A 206 -15.05 -13.94 16.83
N ARG A 207 -15.34 -12.71 16.38
CA ARG A 207 -16.17 -11.73 17.14
C ARG A 207 -17.68 -12.03 17.09
N GLU A 208 -18.08 -13.07 16.38
CA GLU A 208 -19.46 -13.54 16.24
C GLU A 208 -19.80 -14.73 17.17
N SER A 209 -18.92 -15.10 18.12
CA SER A 209 -19.13 -16.22 19.08
C SER A 209 -19.25 -15.76 20.53
#